data_AF-A0A9J6GEU0-F1
#
_entry.id   AF-A0A9J6GEU0-F1
#
_cell.length_a   1.000
_cell.length_b   1.000
_cell.length_c   1.000
_cell.angle_alpha   90.00
_cell.angle_beta   90.00
_cell.angle_gamma   90.00
#
_symmetry.space_group_name_H-M   'P 1'
#
loop_
_entity.id
_entity.type
_entity.pdbx_description
1 polymer ?
#
loop_
_entity_poly.entity_id
_entity_poly.type
_entity_poly.pdbx_seq_one_letter_code
_entity_poly.pdbx_strand_id
1 'polypeptide(L)'
;MHALQAYYGGEVRCDIEAGPVDEYNPAELVCGGCSDISRAQMCPKHGTDFLEYKCRYCCSVAVFFCFGTTHFCNACHDDFQRVANLPKQQLPRCPAGKSAAPPAMCDRLRERWRPSSPFPTSRSLVFLRKIKEKQEKERVCQAFLITHHGTRPKAKQLEGEECPLHIKHPPTGEEFALGCGVCRNTHTF
;
A
#
# COMPACT_ATOMS: atom_id res chain seq x y z
N MET A 1 11.69 -15.71 23.64
CA MET A 1 12.58 -16.03 22.51
C MET A 1 11.77 -15.78 21.25
N HIS A 2 12.05 -14.71 20.50
CA HIS A 2 11.39 -14.48 19.22
C HIS A 2 12.02 -15.42 18.18
N ALA A 3 11.20 -16.21 17.50
CA ALA A 3 11.66 -17.17 16.53
C ALA A 3 12.26 -16.44 15.31
N LEU A 4 13.49 -16.81 14.92
CA LEU A 4 14.14 -16.43 13.66
C LEU A 4 13.49 -17.16 12.48
N GLN A 5 12.18 -16.99 12.29
CA GLN A 5 11.45 -17.63 11.22
C GLN A 5 11.35 -16.65 10.06
N ALA A 6 11.86 -17.06 8.88
CA ALA A 6 11.70 -16.29 7.66
C ALA A 6 10.20 -16.15 7.34
N TYR A 7 9.78 -14.96 6.92
CA TYR A 7 8.39 -14.68 6.56
C TYR A 7 8.30 -14.02 5.18
N TYR A 8 7.14 -14.14 4.56
CA TYR A 8 6.89 -13.52 3.25
C TYR A 8 6.81 -12.00 3.39
N GLY A 9 7.85 -11.29 2.93
CA GLY A 9 7.95 -9.83 2.96
C GLY A 9 7.41 -9.11 1.71
N GLY A 10 6.71 -9.82 0.83
CA GLY A 10 6.26 -9.30 -0.47
C GLY A 10 7.20 -9.64 -1.64
N GLU A 11 6.80 -9.27 -2.85
CA GLU A 11 7.58 -9.52 -4.07
C GLU A 11 8.82 -8.62 -4.16
N VAL A 12 9.97 -9.20 -4.49
CA VAL A 12 11.21 -8.46 -4.72
C VAL A 12 11.05 -7.64 -6.01
N ARG A 13 11.11 -6.31 -5.90
CA ARG A 13 11.23 -5.43 -7.06
C ARG A 13 12.71 -5.35 -7.43
N CYS A 14 13.12 -6.10 -8.44
CA CYS A 14 14.48 -6.08 -8.99
C CYS A 14 14.74 -4.79 -9.79
N ASP A 15 14.59 -3.62 -9.17
CA ASP A 15 15.07 -2.36 -9.74
C ASP A 15 16.54 -2.19 -9.32
N ILE A 16 17.44 -2.03 -10.31
CA ILE A 16 18.91 -1.98 -10.14
C ILE A 16 19.37 -0.77 -9.29
N GLU A 17 18.46 0.12 -8.90
CA GLU A 17 18.71 1.27 -8.04
C GLU A 17 18.08 1.09 -6.65
N ALA A 18 18.36 -0.05 -5.98
CA ALA A 18 18.35 -0.03 -4.53
C ALA A 18 19.40 1.01 -4.12
N GLY A 19 18.94 2.17 -3.63
CA GLY A 19 19.80 3.20 -3.06
C GLY A 19 20.71 2.64 -1.96
N PRO A 20 21.57 3.49 -1.34
CA PRO A 20 22.38 3.04 -0.21
C PRO A 20 21.50 2.28 0.77
N VAL A 21 21.96 1.09 1.19
CA VAL A 21 21.23 0.21 2.10
C VAL A 21 20.81 1.04 3.30
N ASP A 22 19.54 1.47 3.33
CA ASP A 22 19.02 2.23 4.45
C ASP A 22 19.26 1.35 5.69
N GLU A 23 19.85 1.94 6.72
CA GLU A 23 20.10 1.28 7.99
C GLU A 23 18.73 0.89 8.57
N TYR A 24 18.31 -0.35 8.33
CA TYR A 24 16.98 -0.82 8.72
C TYR A 24 17.01 -1.34 10.15
N ASN A 25 15.92 -1.11 10.88
CA ASN A 25 15.77 -1.61 12.24
C ASN A 25 15.28 -3.08 12.21
N PRO A 26 16.10 -4.08 12.58
CA PRO A 26 15.69 -5.48 12.53
C PRO A 26 14.55 -5.83 13.50
N ALA A 27 14.30 -4.99 14.52
CA ALA A 27 13.19 -5.18 15.45
C ALA A 27 11.81 -4.95 14.80
N GLU A 28 11.76 -4.29 13.64
CA GLU A 28 10.52 -4.02 12.91
C GLU A 28 10.14 -5.14 11.93
N LEU A 29 11.06 -6.10 11.69
CA LEU A 29 10.83 -7.25 10.82
C LEU A 29 10.10 -8.36 11.58
N VAL A 30 8.77 -8.25 11.66
CA VAL A 30 7.91 -9.16 12.42
C VAL A 30 7.03 -9.96 11.46
N CYS A 31 7.03 -11.30 11.58
CA CYS A 31 6.16 -12.15 10.79
C CYS A 31 4.69 -12.01 11.21
N GLY A 32 3.75 -12.36 10.33
CA GLY A 32 2.30 -12.25 10.62
C GLY A 32 1.86 -12.98 11.89
N GLY A 33 2.50 -14.10 12.23
CA GLY A 33 2.24 -14.80 13.50
C GLY A 33 2.76 -14.07 14.74
N CYS A 34 3.92 -13.42 14.66
CA CYS A 34 4.47 -12.63 15.76
C CYS A 34 3.77 -11.28 15.93
N SER A 35 3.08 -10.79 14.88
CA SER A 35 2.21 -9.62 14.95
C SER A 35 0.74 -9.99 15.24
N ASP A 36 0.41 -11.26 15.53
CA ASP A 36 -0.94 -11.72 15.81
C ASP A 36 -1.44 -11.29 17.21
N ILE A 37 -1.88 -10.05 17.31
CA ILE A 37 -2.51 -9.50 18.51
C ILE A 37 -3.99 -9.91 18.65
N SER A 38 -4.59 -10.50 17.61
CA SER A 38 -6.03 -10.83 17.59
C SER A 38 -6.31 -12.30 17.90
N ARG A 39 -5.27 -13.13 18.03
CA ARG A 39 -5.38 -14.61 18.06
C ARG A 39 -6.22 -15.10 16.89
N ALA A 40 -5.89 -14.61 15.71
CA ALA A 40 -6.63 -14.86 14.49
C ALA A 40 -6.73 -16.36 14.21
N GLN A 41 -7.81 -16.79 13.56
CA GLN A 41 -7.94 -18.18 13.12
C GLN A 41 -6.81 -18.50 12.14
N MET A 42 -5.97 -19.46 12.52
CA MET A 42 -4.87 -19.94 11.68
C MET A 42 -5.43 -20.59 10.43
N CYS A 43 -4.84 -20.31 9.28
CA CYS A 43 -5.23 -20.97 8.05
C CYS A 43 -4.87 -22.46 8.15
N PRO A 44 -5.79 -23.39 7.87
CA PRO A 44 -5.49 -24.82 7.93
C PRO A 44 -4.45 -25.27 6.89
N LYS A 45 -4.26 -24.51 5.81
CA LYS A 45 -3.28 -24.81 4.75
C LYS A 45 -1.95 -24.09 4.94
N HIS A 46 -1.98 -22.85 5.42
CA HIS A 46 -0.82 -21.96 5.41
C HIS A 46 -0.49 -21.34 6.78
N GLY A 47 -1.06 -21.89 7.86
CA GLY A 47 -0.84 -21.44 9.22
C GLY A 47 -1.03 -19.93 9.38
N THR A 48 -0.01 -19.26 9.92
CA THR A 48 0.08 -17.81 10.10
C THR A 48 1.07 -17.14 9.15
N ASP A 49 1.67 -17.90 8.22
CA ASP A 49 2.77 -17.43 7.36
C ASP A 49 2.33 -16.31 6.41
N PHE A 50 1.06 -16.35 5.98
CA PHE A 50 0.45 -15.34 5.11
C PHE A 50 -0.69 -14.61 5.83
N LEU A 51 -0.64 -14.53 7.16
CA LEU A 51 -1.63 -13.79 7.92
C LEU A 51 -1.49 -12.29 7.62
N GLU A 52 -2.53 -11.71 7.03
CA GLU A 52 -2.60 -10.28 6.74
C GLU A 52 -3.47 -9.55 7.75
N TYR A 53 -3.11 -8.29 8.02
CA TYR A 53 -3.89 -7.38 8.85
C TYR A 53 -4.45 -6.22 8.05
N LYS A 54 -5.63 -5.75 8.45
CA LYS A 54 -6.18 -4.47 8.03
C LYS A 54 -5.43 -3.35 8.77
N CYS A 55 -5.07 -2.30 8.05
CA CYS A 55 -4.61 -1.04 8.66
C CYS A 55 -5.65 -0.54 9.68
N ARG A 56 -5.22 -0.22 10.90
CA ARG A 56 -6.13 0.29 11.95
C ARG A 56 -6.94 1.49 11.46
N TYR A 57 -6.30 2.36 10.67
CA TYR A 57 -6.83 3.68 10.30
C TYR A 57 -7.47 3.77 8.91
N CYS A 58 -7.50 2.69 8.12
CA CYS A 58 -8.22 2.67 6.83
C CYS A 58 -8.54 1.24 6.33
N CYS A 59 -9.23 1.13 5.20
CA CYS A 59 -9.52 -0.12 4.50
C CYS A 59 -8.37 -0.45 3.50
N SER A 60 -7.15 -0.62 4.01
CA SER A 60 -6.02 -1.11 3.24
C SER A 60 -5.29 -2.20 4.02
N VAL A 61 -4.60 -3.09 3.31
CA VAL A 61 -3.73 -4.09 3.95
C VAL A 61 -2.57 -3.36 4.63
N ALA A 62 -2.26 -3.78 5.85
CA ALA A 62 -1.14 -3.27 6.61
C ALA A 62 0.18 -3.84 6.10
N VAL A 63 1.23 -3.03 6.19
CA VAL A 63 2.59 -3.36 5.78
C VAL A 63 3.56 -3.16 6.94
N PHE A 64 3.21 -2.28 7.89
CA PHE A 64 3.99 -1.99 9.08
C PHE A 64 3.25 -2.44 10.34
N PHE A 65 4.03 -2.90 11.32
CA PHE A 65 3.56 -3.18 12.68
C PHE A 65 4.42 -2.38 13.66
N CYS A 66 3.82 -1.34 14.24
CA CYS A 66 4.54 -0.41 15.11
C CYS A 66 4.03 -0.50 16.55
N PHE A 67 4.92 -0.19 17.49
CA PHE A 67 4.61 -0.10 18.93
C PHE A 67 4.02 -1.40 19.52
N GLY A 68 4.30 -2.55 18.89
CA GLY A 68 3.84 -3.87 19.34
C GLY A 68 2.32 -4.06 19.37
N THR A 69 1.54 -3.13 18.81
CA THR A 69 0.07 -3.13 18.99
C THR A 69 -0.72 -2.64 17.78
N THR A 70 -0.09 -1.97 16.82
CA THR A 70 -0.84 -1.26 15.78
C THR A 70 -0.32 -1.55 14.40
N HIS A 71 -1.22 -1.99 13.51
CA HIS A 71 -0.93 -2.26 12.11
C HIS A 71 -1.24 -1.03 11.23
N PHE A 72 -0.28 -0.66 10.36
CA PHE A 72 -0.37 0.49 9.46
C PHE A 72 -0.13 0.10 8.00
N CYS A 73 -0.87 0.71 7.06
CA CYS A 73 -0.46 0.75 5.65
C CYS A 73 0.52 1.90 5.42
N ASN A 74 1.24 1.90 4.29
CA ASN A 74 2.26 2.92 3.99
C ASN A 74 1.75 4.36 4.15
N ALA A 75 0.56 4.66 3.63
CA ALA A 75 -0.01 6.00 3.70
C ALA A 75 -0.37 6.45 5.13
N CYS A 76 -0.77 5.51 6.00
CA CYS A 76 -1.08 5.81 7.39
C CYS A 76 0.18 5.82 8.27
N HIS A 77 1.18 5.02 7.92
CA HIS A 77 2.47 5.01 8.59
C HIS A 77 3.20 6.34 8.37
N ASP A 78 3.19 6.88 7.15
CA ASP A 78 3.80 8.17 6.81
C ASP A 78 3.19 9.38 7.56
N ASP A 79 1.95 9.25 8.03
CA ASP A 79 1.17 10.29 8.72
C ASP A 79 0.77 9.83 10.13
N PHE A 80 1.55 8.91 10.74
CA PHE A 80 1.20 8.23 11.98
C PHE A 80 0.92 9.21 13.13
N GLN A 81 1.69 10.30 13.22
CA GLN A 81 1.52 11.32 14.25
C GLN A 81 0.13 11.95 14.22
N ARG A 82 -0.45 12.15 13.04
CA ARG A 82 -1.80 12.69 12.94
C ARG A 82 -2.84 11.61 13.20
N VAL A 83 -2.73 10.47 12.50
CA VAL A 83 -3.79 9.44 12.54
C VAL A 83 -3.90 8.74 13.89
N ALA A 84 -2.79 8.55 14.61
CA ALA A 84 -2.78 7.96 15.94
C ALA A 84 -3.38 8.88 17.02
N ASN A 85 -3.34 10.20 16.79
CA ASN A 85 -3.89 11.21 17.69
C ASN A 85 -5.36 11.57 17.39
N LEU A 86 -5.94 11.06 16.29
CA LEU A 86 -7.35 11.27 16.00
C LEU A 86 -8.22 10.39 16.92
N PRO A 87 -9.22 10.96 17.60
CA PRO A 87 -10.17 10.16 18.37
C PRO A 87 -10.97 9.26 17.43
N LYS A 88 -11.30 8.05 17.90
CA LYS A 88 -11.93 6.99 17.09
C LYS A 88 -13.20 7.44 16.37
N GLN A 89 -13.98 8.35 16.98
CA GLN A 89 -15.21 8.90 16.43
C GLN A 89 -14.99 9.80 15.20
N GLN A 90 -13.78 10.36 15.05
CA GLN A 90 -13.40 11.23 13.93
C GLN A 90 -12.68 10.48 12.81
N LEU A 91 -12.45 9.18 12.97
CA LEU A 91 -11.86 8.35 11.91
C LEU A 91 -12.89 8.14 10.78
N PRO A 92 -12.43 8.08 9.51
CA PRO A 92 -13.31 7.82 8.38
C PRO A 92 -13.96 6.44 8.53
N ARG A 93 -15.23 6.32 8.11
CA ARG A 93 -15.94 5.05 8.11
C ARG A 93 -15.61 4.27 6.85
N CYS A 94 -15.90 2.97 6.86
CA CYS A 94 -15.83 2.17 5.65
C CYS A 94 -16.80 2.76 4.59
N PRO A 95 -16.37 2.97 3.34
CA PRO A 95 -15.03 2.72 2.81
C PRO A 95 -14.02 3.84 3.10
N ALA A 96 -12.90 3.49 3.73
CA ALA A 96 -11.83 4.42 4.09
C ALA A 96 -10.55 4.08 3.35
N GLY A 97 -9.83 5.05 2.80
CA GLY A 97 -8.60 4.74 2.09
C GLY A 97 -7.87 5.96 1.60
N LYS A 98 -6.84 5.72 0.80
CA LYS A 98 -6.14 6.75 0.05
C LYS A 98 -7.10 7.25 -1.02
N SER A 99 -7.60 8.48 -0.88
CA SER A 99 -8.35 9.12 -1.96
C SER A 99 -7.44 9.17 -3.18
N ALA A 100 -7.81 8.52 -4.28
CA ALA A 100 -7.13 8.73 -5.54
C ALA A 100 -7.05 10.26 -5.80
N ALA A 101 -5.92 10.76 -6.28
CA ALA A 101 -5.86 12.15 -6.70
C ALA A 101 -7.02 12.41 -7.67
N PRO A 102 -7.73 13.55 -7.59
CA PRO A 102 -8.88 13.80 -8.45
C PRO A 102 -8.48 13.65 -9.93
N PRO A 103 -9.30 13.00 -10.77
CA PRO A 103 -8.96 12.74 -12.18
C PRO A 103 -8.51 14.00 -12.93
N ALA A 104 -9.10 15.16 -12.60
CA ALA A 104 -8.80 16.48 -13.14
C ALA A 104 -7.33 16.94 -13.00
N MET A 105 -6.54 16.26 -12.16
CA MET A 105 -5.11 16.53 -11.95
C MET A 105 -4.21 15.64 -12.82
N CYS A 106 -4.64 14.41 -13.12
CA CYS A 106 -4.00 13.53 -14.09
C CYS A 106 -4.34 13.96 -15.53
N ASP A 107 -5.57 14.42 -15.77
CA ASP A 107 -6.02 14.89 -17.09
C ASP A 107 -5.32 16.20 -17.52
N ARG A 108 -5.06 17.13 -16.60
CA ARG A 108 -4.27 18.34 -16.91
C ARG A 108 -2.80 18.07 -17.25
N LEU A 109 -2.23 16.97 -16.74
CA LEU A 109 -0.89 16.51 -17.15
C LEU A 109 -0.93 15.81 -18.52
N ARG A 110 -2.08 15.26 -18.92
CA ARG A 110 -2.30 14.66 -20.26
C ARG A 110 -2.43 15.72 -21.35
N GLU A 111 -3.12 16.84 -21.09
CA GLU A 111 -3.34 17.89 -22.09
C GLU A 111 -2.09 18.74 -22.41
N ARG A 112 -1.09 18.76 -21.53
CA ARG A 112 0.21 19.42 -21.81
C ARG A 112 1.11 18.57 -22.73
N TRP A 113 0.80 17.29 -22.95
CA TRP A 113 1.58 16.39 -23.79
C TRP A 113 1.03 16.33 -25.23
N ARG A 114 1.49 17.26 -26.08
CA ARG A 114 1.33 17.17 -27.55
C ARG A 114 2.63 16.60 -28.12
N PRO A 115 2.69 15.38 -28.67
CA PRO A 115 3.91 14.88 -29.29
C PRO A 115 4.23 15.74 -30.52
N SER A 116 5.44 16.28 -30.58
CA SER A 116 5.88 17.27 -31.58
C SER A 116 6.43 16.68 -32.87
N SER A 117 6.23 15.39 -33.19
CA SER A 117 6.78 14.82 -34.44
C SER A 117 6.03 13.58 -34.99
N PRO A 118 6.12 13.32 -36.31
CA PRO A 118 5.38 12.25 -36.98
C PRO A 118 5.95 10.85 -36.69
N PHE A 119 5.06 9.86 -36.80
CA PHE A 119 5.24 8.46 -36.41
C PHE A 119 6.22 7.66 -37.29
N PRO A 120 7.13 6.85 -36.71
CA PRO A 120 7.77 5.74 -37.42
C PRO A 120 7.08 4.40 -37.12
N THR A 121 7.03 3.51 -38.11
CA THR A 121 6.20 2.29 -38.21
C THR A 121 6.86 0.98 -37.73
N SER A 122 7.99 1.02 -37.02
CA SER A 122 8.72 -0.20 -36.62
C SER A 122 8.29 -0.74 -35.24
N ARG A 123 7.90 -2.03 -35.21
CA ARG A 123 7.41 -2.77 -34.03
C ARG A 123 8.40 -2.85 -32.87
N SER A 124 9.71 -2.89 -33.13
CA SER A 124 10.75 -3.01 -32.08
C SER A 124 10.96 -1.72 -31.29
N LEU A 125 10.63 -0.56 -31.86
CA LEU A 125 10.73 0.74 -31.17
C LEU A 125 9.54 1.00 -30.24
N VAL A 126 8.41 0.31 -30.43
CA VAL A 126 7.19 0.49 -29.62
C VAL A 126 7.39 0.02 -28.17
N PHE A 127 8.11 -1.08 -27.95
CA PHE A 127 8.36 -1.63 -26.62
C PHE A 127 9.29 -0.74 -25.79
N LEU A 128 10.40 -0.29 -26.38
CA LEU A 128 11.31 0.66 -25.75
C LEU A 128 10.63 2.01 -25.50
N ARG A 129 9.71 2.43 -26.38
CA ARG A 129 8.90 3.64 -26.17
C ARG A 129 7.92 3.46 -25.02
N LYS A 130 7.25 2.30 -24.89
CA LYS A 130 6.39 1.99 -23.73
C LYS A 130 7.15 1.92 -22.41
N ILE A 131 8.37 1.37 -22.42
CA ILE A 131 9.24 1.35 -21.23
C ILE A 131 9.68 2.77 -20.88
N LYS A 132 10.15 3.55 -21.86
CA LYS A 132 10.54 4.95 -21.64
C LYS A 132 9.35 5.80 -21.21
N GLU A 133 8.17 5.55 -21.74
CA GLU A 133 6.91 6.19 -21.38
C GLU A 133 6.44 5.80 -19.96
N LYS A 134 6.58 4.52 -19.57
CA LYS A 134 6.28 4.06 -18.21
C LYS A 134 7.26 4.67 -17.21
N GLN A 135 8.55 4.63 -17.51
CA GLN A 135 9.62 5.21 -16.68
C GLN A 135 9.50 6.73 -16.56
N GLU A 136 9.13 7.43 -17.63
CA GLU A 136 8.95 8.89 -17.61
C GLU A 136 7.66 9.28 -16.87
N LYS A 137 6.59 8.49 -16.98
CA LYS A 137 5.37 8.64 -16.15
C LYS A 137 5.65 8.39 -14.67
N GLU A 138 6.42 7.36 -14.33
CA GLU A 138 6.85 7.07 -12.97
C GLU A 138 7.72 8.21 -12.42
N ARG A 139 8.70 8.70 -13.20
CA ARG A 139 9.55 9.84 -12.82
C ARG A 139 8.77 11.14 -12.63
N VAL A 140 7.78 11.44 -13.48
CA VAL A 140 6.93 12.64 -13.34
C VAL A 140 6.01 12.52 -12.13
N CYS A 141 5.43 11.35 -11.87
CA CYS A 141 4.66 11.10 -10.64
C CYS A 141 5.53 11.23 -9.40
N GLN A 142 6.75 10.69 -9.43
CA GLN A 142 7.69 10.74 -8.32
C GLN A 142 8.23 12.16 -8.09
N ALA A 143 8.57 12.90 -9.15
CA ALA A 143 8.96 14.32 -9.06
C ALA A 143 7.81 15.21 -8.56
N PHE A 144 6.56 14.87 -8.90
CA PHE A 144 5.37 15.54 -8.36
C PHE A 144 5.19 15.27 -6.86
N LEU A 145 5.41 14.04 -6.41
CA LEU A 145 5.40 13.67 -4.99
C LEU A 145 6.51 14.38 -4.18
N ILE A 146 7.67 14.61 -4.80
CA ILE A 146 8.80 15.33 -4.20
C ILE A 146 8.53 16.84 -4.15
N THR A 147 7.97 17.45 -5.19
CA THR A 147 7.68 18.90 -5.21
C THR A 147 6.46 19.29 -4.38
N HIS A 148 5.54 18.35 -4.11
CA HIS A 148 4.36 18.56 -3.27
C HIS A 148 4.41 17.73 -1.98
N HIS A 149 5.40 18.02 -1.13
CA HIS A 149 5.61 17.47 0.23
C HIS A 149 4.35 17.44 1.16
N GLY A 150 3.20 18.00 0.75
CA GLY A 150 1.95 18.04 1.52
C GLY A 150 0.77 17.22 0.99
N THR A 151 0.90 16.44 -0.11
CA THR A 151 -0.26 15.79 -0.77
C THR A 151 -0.20 14.27 -0.84
N ARG A 152 0.42 13.59 0.14
CA ARG A 152 0.21 12.13 0.27
C ARG A 152 -1.28 11.85 0.49
N PRO A 153 -1.87 10.85 -0.20
CA PRO A 153 -3.28 10.52 -0.05
C PRO A 153 -3.52 9.94 1.35
N LYS A 154 -4.00 10.80 2.24
CA LYS A 154 -4.31 10.48 3.64
C LYS A 154 -5.49 9.51 3.71
N ALA A 155 -5.62 8.78 4.82
CA ALA A 155 -6.83 8.04 5.13
C ALA A 155 -8.02 9.01 5.17
N LYS A 156 -8.83 8.97 4.12
CA LYS A 156 -10.02 9.79 3.93
C LYS A 156 -11.22 8.88 3.69
N GLN A 157 -12.40 9.45 3.88
CA GLN A 157 -13.64 8.84 3.45
C GLN A 157 -13.60 8.71 1.91
N LEU A 158 -13.76 7.48 1.42
CA LEU A 158 -13.94 7.24 -0.01
C LEU A 158 -15.42 7.39 -0.37
N GLU A 159 -15.67 7.64 -1.64
CA GLU A 159 -17.02 7.64 -2.23
C GLU A 159 -17.47 6.21 -2.51
N GLY A 160 -18.76 5.94 -2.33
CA GLY A 160 -19.36 4.61 -2.52
C GLY A 160 -19.57 3.85 -1.21
N GLU A 161 -20.16 2.66 -1.34
CA GLU A 161 -20.56 1.81 -0.21
C GLU A 161 -19.71 0.53 -0.09
N GLU A 162 -18.92 0.22 -1.12
CA GLU A 162 -18.13 -1.03 -1.17
C GLU A 162 -16.74 -0.86 -0.55
N CYS A 163 -16.38 -1.79 0.33
CA CYS A 163 -15.07 -1.79 0.97
C CYS A 163 -13.98 -2.21 -0.02
N PRO A 164 -12.85 -1.47 -0.14
CA PRO A 164 -11.72 -1.86 -0.98
C PRO A 164 -11.10 -3.23 -0.64
N LEU A 165 -11.28 -3.70 0.60
CA LEU A 165 -10.81 -5.00 1.05
C LEU A 165 -11.81 -6.14 0.76
N HIS A 166 -12.99 -5.79 0.21
CA HIS A 166 -14.08 -6.70 -0.13
C HIS A 166 -14.44 -7.68 1.00
N ILE A 167 -14.35 -7.21 2.25
CA ILE A 167 -14.59 -7.98 3.47
C ILE A 167 -15.32 -7.12 4.50
N LYS A 168 -16.20 -7.74 5.28
CA LYS A 168 -16.80 -7.11 6.46
C LYS A 168 -15.77 -7.05 7.57
N HIS A 169 -15.54 -5.85 8.11
CA HIS A 169 -14.55 -5.61 9.14
C HIS A 169 -15.09 -4.61 10.18
N PRO A 170 -14.54 -4.58 11.41
CA PRO A 170 -14.89 -3.58 12.42
C PRO A 170 -14.59 -2.15 11.93
N PRO A 171 -15.17 -1.12 12.58
CA PRO A 171 -14.93 0.26 12.21
C PRO A 171 -13.46 0.64 12.30
N THR A 172 -13.09 1.69 11.57
CA THR A 172 -11.75 2.28 11.63
C THR A 172 -11.38 2.66 13.06
N GLY A 173 -10.12 2.41 13.44
CA GLY A 173 -9.61 2.54 14.80
C GLY A 173 -9.48 1.21 15.54
N GLU A 174 -9.93 0.11 14.94
CA GLU A 174 -9.80 -1.24 15.47
C GLU A 174 -8.89 -2.11 14.61
N GLU A 175 -8.11 -2.94 15.30
CA GLU A 175 -7.24 -3.97 14.71
C GLU A 175 -8.10 -5.11 14.18
N PHE A 176 -7.75 -5.63 13.01
CA PHE A 176 -8.52 -6.70 12.39
C PHE A 176 -7.63 -7.58 11.52
N ALA A 177 -7.55 -8.86 11.88
CA ALA A 177 -6.92 -9.88 11.06
C ALA A 177 -7.80 -10.18 9.86
N LEU A 178 -7.25 -10.02 8.66
CA LEU A 178 -7.94 -10.35 7.42
C LEU A 178 -7.88 -11.85 7.12
N GLY A 179 -6.93 -12.57 7.72
CA GLY A 179 -6.69 -13.99 7.48
C GLY A 179 -5.62 -14.20 6.41
N CYS A 180 -5.58 -15.41 5.83
CA CYS A 180 -4.55 -15.80 4.88
C CYS A 180 -4.69 -15.05 3.55
N GLY A 181 -3.71 -14.21 3.22
CA GLY A 181 -3.64 -13.46 1.96
C GLY A 181 -3.71 -14.36 0.73
N VAL A 182 -2.98 -15.49 0.73
CA VAL A 182 -3.00 -16.47 -0.38
C VAL A 182 -4.39 -17.03 -0.63
N CYS A 183 -5.11 -17.41 0.43
CA CYS A 183 -6.46 -17.96 0.29
C CYS A 183 -7.49 -16.90 -0.14
N ARG A 184 -7.28 -15.63 0.24
CA ARG A 184 -8.14 -14.52 -0.15
C ARG A 184 -7.91 -14.09 -1.59
N ASN A 185 -6.70 -14.30 -2.11
CA ASN A 185 -6.28 -13.86 -3.44
C ASN A 185 -6.23 -15.00 -4.46
N THR A 186 -7.05 -16.06 -4.31
CA THR A 186 -7.03 -17.29 -5.15
C THR A 186 -7.30 -17.08 -6.65
N HIS A 187 -7.49 -15.83 -7.10
CA HIS A 187 -7.55 -15.44 -8.51
C HIS A 187 -6.21 -14.97 -9.11
N THR A 188 -5.10 -14.95 -8.36
CA THR A 188 -3.82 -14.39 -8.83
C THR A 188 -2.68 -15.40 -8.99
N PHE A 189 -2.97 -16.69 -9.17
CA PHE A 189 -1.97 -17.70 -9.52
C PHE A 189 -2.41 -18.49 -10.75
#